data_AF-A0A848ERF1-F1
#
_entry.id   AF-A0A848ERF1-F1
#
_cell.length_a   1.000
_cell.length_b   1.000
_cell.length_c   1.000
_cell.angle_alpha   90.00
_cell.angle_beta   90.00
_cell.angle_gamma   90.00
#
_symmetry.space_group_name_H-M   'P 1'
#
loop_
_entity.id
_entity.type
_entity.pdbx_description
1 polymer ?
#
loop_
_entity_poly.entity_id
_entity_poly.type
_entity_poly.pdbx_seq_one_letter_code
_entity_poly.pdbx_strand_id
1 'polypeptide(L)'
;MPMKTGLLNKRIEILGKQAATDGYGFDTQTDVVVYRCWASIEPARGKVFYEMERRADTEYSKITIRWRPGVTHDMKVKYQDHLYDIDTIVDPYMRHEALELYCTEEVRGTDNERK
;
A
#
# COMPACT_ATOMS: atom_id res chain seq x y z
N MET A 1 -16.86 -2.24 -14.50
CA MET A 1 -16.86 -3.69 -14.79
C MET A 1 -16.73 -4.42 -13.45
N PRO A 2 -17.39 -5.58 -13.23
CA PRO A 2 -17.26 -6.30 -11.96
C PRO A 2 -15.82 -6.78 -11.74
N MET A 3 -15.38 -6.83 -10.48
CA MET A 3 -14.04 -7.27 -10.12
C MET A 3 -13.74 -8.67 -10.65
N LYS A 4 -12.76 -8.81 -11.54
CA LYS A 4 -12.32 -10.12 -12.07
C LYS A 4 -11.44 -10.81 -11.01
N THR A 5 -12.03 -11.72 -10.26
CA THR A 5 -11.37 -12.48 -9.18
C THR A 5 -10.13 -13.26 -9.61
N GLY A 6 -10.06 -13.70 -10.87
CA GLY A 6 -8.89 -14.42 -11.42
C GLY A 6 -7.60 -13.59 -11.56
N LEU A 7 -7.66 -12.27 -11.35
CA LEU A 7 -6.49 -11.40 -11.41
C LEU A 7 -5.79 -11.22 -10.04
N LEU A 8 -6.44 -11.61 -8.94
CA LEU A 8 -5.86 -11.54 -7.59
C LEU A 8 -4.95 -12.74 -7.33
N ASN A 9 -3.71 -12.66 -7.80
CA ASN A 9 -2.76 -13.79 -7.77
C ASN A 9 -1.57 -13.58 -6.82
N LYS A 10 -1.50 -12.44 -6.10
CA LYS A 10 -0.42 -12.11 -5.16
C LYS A 10 -0.93 -12.11 -3.73
N ARG A 11 -0.20 -12.74 -2.80
CA ARG A 11 -0.52 -12.69 -1.37
C ARG A 11 0.17 -11.49 -0.74
N ILE A 12 -0.59 -10.58 -0.13
CA ILE A 12 -0.06 -9.38 0.52
C ILE A 12 -0.47 -9.31 1.99
N GLU A 13 0.24 -8.47 2.75
CA GLU A 13 -0.09 -8.09 4.11
C GLU A 13 -0.35 -6.58 4.17
N ILE A 14 -1.42 -6.15 4.82
CA ILE A 14 -1.67 -4.74 5.13
C ILE A 14 -1.17 -4.52 6.54
N LEU A 15 -0.21 -3.60 6.68
CA LEU A 15 0.38 -3.16 7.92
C LEU A 15 -0.32 -1.88 8.36
N GLY A 16 -0.66 -1.79 9.64
CA GLY A 16 -1.15 -0.55 10.24
C GLY A 16 -0.37 -0.25 11.49
N LYS A 17 -0.40 1.00 11.92
CA LYS A 17 0.32 1.43 13.12
C LYS A 17 -0.49 1.10 14.36
N GLN A 18 0.18 0.49 15.33
CA GLN A 18 -0.37 0.25 16.66
C GLN A 18 0.50 0.96 17.70
N ALA A 19 -0.14 1.67 18.62
CA ALA A 19 0.54 2.26 19.76
C ALA A 19 1.01 1.12 20.69
N ALA A 20 2.31 1.11 20.97
CA ALA A 20 2.96 0.22 21.92
C ALA A 20 3.66 1.09 22.96
N THR A 21 3.34 0.89 24.23
CA THR A 21 4.05 1.54 25.33
C THR A 21 5.29 0.73 25.66
N ASP A 22 6.47 1.31 25.48
CA ASP A 22 7.72 0.66 25.87
C ASP A 22 7.86 0.60 27.40
N GLY A 23 8.76 -0.25 27.91
CA GLY A 23 8.99 -0.44 29.36
C GLY A 23 9.39 0.82 30.14
N TYR A 24 9.74 1.90 29.43
CA TYR A 24 10.06 3.21 29.98
C TYR A 24 8.90 4.22 29.92
N GLY A 25 7.70 3.81 29.48
CA GLY A 25 6.51 4.66 29.44
C GLY A 25 6.42 5.60 28.22
N PHE A 26 7.21 5.36 27.17
CA PHE A 26 7.12 6.09 25.91
C PHE A 26 6.16 5.41 24.93
N ASP A 27 5.28 6.18 24.30
CA ASP A 27 4.44 5.72 23.20
C ASP A 27 5.29 5.56 21.94
N THR A 28 5.42 4.31 21.49
CA THR A 28 6.06 3.93 20.22
C THR A 28 4.98 3.48 19.25
N GLN A 29 5.11 3.81 17.96
CA GLN A 29 4.25 3.24 16.92
C GLN A 29 4.95 2.07 16.26
N THR A 30 4.34 0.89 16.28
CA THR A 30 4.85 -0.30 15.62
C THR A 30 3.94 -0.70 14.48
N ASP A 31 4.54 -1.08 13.35
CA ASP A 31 3.80 -1.64 12.22
C ASP A 31 3.39 -3.07 12.56
N VAL A 32 2.07 -3.30 12.63
CA VAL A 32 1.49 -4.63 12.88
C VAL A 32 0.68 -5.08 11.68
N VAL A 33 0.69 -6.39 11.41
CA VAL A 33 -0.13 -6.95 10.35
C VAL A 33 -1.60 -6.88 10.75
N VAL A 34 -2.32 -5.93 10.15
CA VAL A 34 -3.76 -5.76 10.34
C VAL A 34 -4.52 -6.84 9.57
N TYR A 35 -4.03 -7.21 8.38
CA TYR A 35 -4.71 -8.19 7.53
C TYR A 35 -3.85 -8.80 6.44
N ARG A 36 -4.28 -9.96 5.93
CA ARG A 36 -3.65 -10.68 4.82
C ARG A 36 -4.68 -11.00 3.74
N CYS A 37 -4.40 -10.65 2.49
CA CYS A 37 -5.31 -10.94 1.38
C CYS A 37 -4.61 -11.23 0.06
N TRP A 38 -5.42 -11.64 -0.92
CA TRP A 38 -5.01 -11.72 -2.30
C TRP A 38 -5.19 -10.37 -2.99
N ALA A 39 -4.20 -9.98 -3.77
CA ALA A 39 -4.13 -8.74 -4.52
C ALA A 39 -3.69 -8.99 -5.96
N SER A 40 -3.96 -8.02 -6.83
CA SER A 40 -3.29 -7.85 -8.11
C SER A 40 -2.33 -6.68 -7.98
N ILE A 41 -1.09 -6.81 -8.45
CA ILE A 41 -0.08 -5.75 -8.39
C ILE A 41 0.32 -5.42 -9.82
N GLU A 42 0.05 -4.18 -10.22
CA GLU A 42 0.36 -3.65 -11.55
C GLU A 42 1.29 -2.44 -11.39
N PRO A 43 2.58 -2.53 -11.75
CA PRO A 43 3.45 -1.36 -11.75
C PRO A 43 2.93 -0.35 -12.78
N ALA A 44 2.87 0.93 -12.41
CA ALA A 44 2.40 2.00 -13.28
C ALA A 44 3.45 2.24 -14.39
N ARG A 45 3.29 1.56 -15.52
CA ARG A 45 4.16 1.77 -16.69
C ARG A 45 3.80 3.07 -17.40
N GLY A 46 4.62 4.12 -17.21
CA GLY A 46 4.94 5.23 -18.12
C GLY A 46 3.83 6.08 -18.76
N LYS A 47 2.55 5.68 -18.75
CA LYS A 47 1.46 6.34 -19.49
C LYS A 47 0.30 6.80 -18.61
N VAL A 48 0.34 6.48 -17.31
CA VAL A 48 -0.67 6.93 -16.32
C VAL A 48 -0.28 8.26 -15.66
N PHE A 49 0.89 8.81 -16.01
CA PHE A 49 1.51 9.99 -15.39
C PHE A 49 0.96 11.35 -15.86
N TYR A 50 -0.08 11.42 -16.69
CA TYR A 50 -0.43 12.67 -17.36
C TYR A 50 -1.33 13.63 -16.54
N GLU A 51 -1.82 13.23 -15.36
CA GLU A 51 -2.71 14.08 -14.55
C GLU A 51 -2.27 14.27 -13.09
N MET A 52 -1.20 13.60 -12.67
CA MET A 52 -0.61 13.75 -11.33
C MET A 52 0.62 14.65 -11.44
N GLU A 53 0.41 15.96 -11.38
CA GLU A 53 1.50 16.94 -11.35
C GLU A 53 2.41 16.67 -10.14
N ARG A 54 3.72 16.49 -10.42
CA ARG A 54 4.88 16.39 -9.50
C ARG A 54 5.29 14.97 -9.05
N ARG A 55 6.03 14.27 -9.94
CA ARG A 55 7.38 13.73 -9.74
C ARG A 55 7.61 12.64 -10.79
N ALA A 56 8.31 12.99 -11.86
CA ALA A 56 8.63 12.07 -12.96
C ALA A 56 9.52 10.86 -12.55
N ASP A 57 9.95 10.80 -11.29
CA ASP A 57 10.91 9.83 -10.77
C ASP A 57 10.29 8.83 -9.77
N THR A 58 8.99 8.98 -9.43
CA THR A 58 8.34 8.10 -8.46
C THR A 58 7.58 6.99 -9.20
N GLU A 59 8.07 5.75 -9.08
CA GLU A 59 7.40 4.56 -9.62
C GLU A 59 6.21 4.17 -8.73
N TYR A 60 5.00 4.49 -9.19
CA TYR A 60 3.78 4.04 -8.55
C TYR A 60 3.44 2.60 -8.93
N SER A 61 2.82 1.87 -8.01
CA SER A 61 2.23 0.56 -8.22
C SER A 61 0.76 0.59 -7.85
N LYS A 62 -0.11 0.15 -8.77
CA LYS A 62 -1.53 -0.02 -8.51
C LYS A 62 -1.75 -1.42 -7.95
N ILE A 63 -2.13 -1.49 -6.67
CA ILE A 63 -2.46 -2.70 -5.95
C ILE A 63 -3.98 -2.79 -5.81
N THR A 64 -4.59 -3.76 -6.48
CA THR A 64 -6.05 -3.98 -6.39
C THR A 64 -6.36 -5.10 -5.41
N ILE A 65 -7.25 -4.83 -4.46
CA ILE A 65 -7.77 -5.82 -3.50
C ILE A 65 -9.28 -5.88 -3.55
N ARG A 66 -9.87 -6.93 -2.97
CA ARG A 66 -11.31 -6.93 -2.68
C ARG A 66 -11.63 -5.79 -1.72
N TRP A 67 -12.79 -5.17 -1.88
CA TRP A 67 -13.22 -4.08 -1.01
C TRP A 67 -13.18 -4.48 0.46
N ARG A 68 -12.69 -3.54 1.28
CA ARG A 68 -12.61 -3.73 2.71
C ARG A 68 -12.72 -2.39 3.44
N PRO A 69 -13.56 -2.30 4.48
CA PRO A 69 -13.61 -1.09 5.29
C PRO A 69 -12.35 -0.99 6.17
N GLY A 70 -11.97 0.25 6.49
CA GLY A 70 -10.88 0.53 7.44
C GLY A 70 -9.46 0.50 6.85
N VAL A 71 -9.32 0.42 5.52
CA VAL A 71 -8.02 0.69 4.87
C VAL A 71 -7.83 2.21 4.82
N THR A 72 -6.67 2.69 5.29
CA THR A 72 -6.36 4.13 5.41
C THR A 72 -4.97 4.44 4.85
N HIS A 73 -4.70 5.69 4.50
CA HIS A 73 -3.40 6.15 3.97
C HIS A 73 -2.21 5.98 4.94
N ASP A 74 -2.45 5.86 6.26
CA ASP A 74 -1.40 5.58 7.25
C ASP A 74 -0.95 4.11 7.26
N MET A 75 -1.62 3.24 6.48
CA MET A 75 -1.26 1.84 6.34
C MET A 75 -0.26 1.61 5.21
N LYS A 76 0.47 0.50 5.30
CA LYS A 76 1.41 0.03 4.28
C LYS A 76 0.98 -1.30 3.72
N VAL A 77 1.36 -1.58 2.48
CA VAL A 77 1.21 -2.89 1.86
C VAL A 77 2.57 -3.56 1.78
N LYS A 78 2.67 -4.77 2.33
CA LYS A 78 3.85 -5.62 2.21
C LYS A 78 3.58 -6.74 1.22
N TYR A 79 4.48 -6.89 0.25
CA TYR A 79 4.51 -8.01 -0.68
C TYR A 79 5.92 -8.57 -0.75
N GLN A 80 6.11 -9.79 -0.26
CA GLN A 80 7.43 -10.41 -0.12
C GLN A 80 8.38 -9.51 0.72
N ASP A 81 9.51 -9.12 0.17
CA ASP A 81 10.49 -8.22 0.79
C ASP A 81 10.27 -6.73 0.45
N HIS A 82 9.22 -6.42 -0.32
CA HIS A 82 8.87 -5.08 -0.74
C HIS A 82 7.80 -4.47 0.17
N LEU A 83 8.00 -3.19 0.51
CA LEU A 83 7.05 -2.37 1.26
C LEU A 83 6.56 -1.24 0.37
N TYR A 84 5.26 -0.98 0.44
CA TYR A 84 4.57 0.02 -0.35
C TYR A 84 3.76 0.93 0.57
N ASP A 85 4.00 2.23 0.51
CA ASP A 85 3.17 3.23 1.19
C ASP A 85 1.91 3.51 0.38
N ILE A 86 0.76 3.63 1.04
CA ILE A 86 -0.52 3.88 0.36
C ILE A 86 -0.72 5.38 0.16
N ASP A 87 -0.53 5.86 -1.06
CA ASP A 87 -0.70 7.27 -1.42
C ASP A 87 -2.15 7.64 -1.72
N THR A 88 -2.88 6.75 -2.37
CA THR A 88 -4.28 7.01 -2.75
C THR A 88 -5.12 5.73 -2.71
N ILE A 89 -6.32 5.86 -2.16
CA ILE A 89 -7.31 4.80 -2.08
C ILE A 89 -8.51 5.16 -2.94
N VAL A 90 -8.85 4.31 -3.90
CA VAL A 90 -10.01 4.49 -4.78
C VAL A 90 -10.97 3.33 -4.61
N ASP A 91 -12.26 3.64 -4.42
CA ASP A 91 -13.37 2.70 -4.59
C ASP A 91 -14.04 2.95 -5.95
N PRO A 92 -13.71 2.15 -6.99
CA PRO A 92 -14.16 2.41 -8.34
C PRO A 92 -15.69 2.43 -8.43
N TYR A 93 -16.23 3.57 -8.87
CA TYR A 93 -17.67 3.79 -9.03
C TYR A 93 -18.48 3.62 -7.72
N MET A 94 -17.83 3.68 -6.54
CA MET A 94 -18.47 3.48 -5.24
C MET A 94 -19.27 2.18 -5.12
N ARG A 95 -18.80 1.12 -5.79
CA ARG A 95 -19.51 -0.17 -5.83
C ARG A 95 -19.21 -1.06 -4.62
N HIS A 96 -18.18 -0.72 -3.85
CA HIS A 96 -17.72 -1.53 -2.72
C HIS A 96 -17.38 -2.98 -3.11
N GLU A 97 -16.87 -3.20 -4.32
CA GLU A 97 -16.45 -4.53 -4.81
C GLU A 97 -14.93 -4.72 -4.69
N ALA A 98 -14.18 -3.67 -5.00
CA ALA A 98 -12.72 -3.63 -5.01
C ALA A 98 -12.21 -2.31 -4.43
N LEU A 99 -10.97 -2.30 -3.96
CA LEU A 99 -10.21 -1.08 -3.73
C LEU A 99 -8.98 -1.09 -4.64
N GLU A 100 -8.75 0.03 -5.30
CA GLU A 100 -7.52 0.31 -6.04
C GLU A 100 -6.64 1.19 -5.15
N LEU A 101 -5.53 0.62 -4.69
CA LEU A 101 -4.53 1.29 -3.88
C LEU A 101 -3.41 1.72 -4.81
N TYR A 102 -3.17 3.02 -4.93
CA TYR A 102 -1.98 3.54 -5.59
C TYR A 102 -0.92 3.72 -4.52
N CYS A 103 0.19 3.03 -4.71
CA CYS A 103 1.23 2.96 -3.72
C CYS A 103 2.59 3.30 -4.33
N THR A 104 3.44 3.93 -3.54
CA THR A 104 4.85 4.13 -3.85
C THR A 104 5.66 3.06 -3.14
N GLU A 105 6.64 2.48 -3.84
CA GLU A 105 7.54 1.52 -3.21
C GLU A 105 8.53 2.24 -2.29
N GLU A 106 8.62 1.79 -1.04
CA GLU A 106 9.72 2.16 -0.16
C GLU A 106 10.97 1.44 -0.65
N VAL A 107 11.70 2.10 -1.54
CA VAL A 107 13.08 1.72 -1.82
C VAL A 107 13.82 1.93 -0.50
N ARG A 108 14.16 0.83 0.18
CA ARG A 108 15.15 0.86 1.25
C ARG A 108 16.42 1.39 0.64
N GLY A 109 16.58 2.71 0.67
CA GLY A 109 17.90 3.31 0.65
C GLY A 109 18.65 2.57 1.74
N THR A 110 19.74 1.91 1.36
CA THR A 110 20.81 1.62 2.29
C THR A 110 20.98 2.91 3.09
N ASP A 111 20.57 2.90 4.36
CA ASP A 111 20.91 3.93 5.34
C ASP A 111 22.43 3.84 5.48
N ASN A 112 23.14 4.36 4.48
CA ASN A 112 24.54 4.65 4.59
C ASN A 112 24.60 6.04 5.19
N GLU A 113 25.11 6.03 6.41
CA GLU A 113 25.62 7.18 7.17
C GLU A 113 24.61 7.90 8.06
N ARG A 114 24.36 7.23 9.21
CA ARG A 114 24.75 7.74 10.53
C ARG A 114 25.72 8.95 10.49
N LYS A 115 25.33 9.96 11.29
CA LYS A 115 26.09 11.09 11.87
C LYS A 115 26.16 12.39 11.08
#